data_AF-A0A086WGV4-F1
#
_entry.id   AF-A0A086WGV4-F1
#
_cell.length_a   1.000
_cell.length_b   1.000
_cell.length_c   1.000
_cell.angle_alpha   90.00
_cell.angle_beta   90.00
_cell.angle_gamma   90.00
#
_symmetry.space_group_name_H-M   'P 1'
#
loop_
_entity.id
_entity.type
_entity.pdbx_description
1 polymer ?
#
loop_
_entity_poly.entity_id
_entity_poly.type
_entity_poly.pdbx_seq_one_letter_code
_entity_poly.pdbx_strand_id
1 'polypeptide(L)'
;MEKRELHYVYGISYLVVIIVALVAFALFDVEHLVDKISFALTITSLVLAILAIIYTYIAGGKQEGQLTTLITTNQAITTASSQIQAAANALLGHVSEIPKGLQNLNDKLDTLSARDLSNVLPGEEVKSSNSSFDLTSEVSSVERDNANVVDMKSEEEILKDFIGKIPFFGMGMLYAFWRAFRNDKEISESWVEENYAGNYLFMLGIFYGARGAGLIDFKVRDGEIIPTACSESMHNSIARHLAKVMEVTNEENSEKLRNYMALADKTFNRQS
;
A
#
# COMPACT_ATOMS: atom_id res chain seq x y z
N MET A 1 17.67 -9.99 25.56
CA MET A 1 17.70 -11.42 25.18
C MET A 1 18.79 -11.75 24.14
N GLU A 2 19.65 -10.80 23.74
CA GLU A 2 20.72 -10.99 22.73
C GLU A 2 21.89 -11.91 23.09
N LYS A 3 22.22 -12.10 24.37
CA LYS A 3 23.46 -12.83 24.74
C LYS A 3 23.39 -14.35 24.54
N ARG A 4 22.20 -14.92 24.34
CA ARG A 4 22.03 -16.39 24.20
C ARG A 4 22.26 -16.87 22.77
N GLU A 5 21.99 -16.03 21.77
CA GLU A 5 22.14 -16.42 20.36
C GLU A 5 23.61 -16.47 19.93
N LEU A 6 24.45 -15.54 20.41
CA LEU A 6 25.89 -15.59 20.16
C LEU A 6 26.50 -16.90 20.71
N HIS A 7 26.18 -17.28 21.95
CA HIS A 7 26.70 -18.51 22.54
C HIS A 7 26.25 -19.78 21.79
N TYR A 8 25.03 -19.77 21.22
CA TYR A 8 24.53 -20.88 20.41
C TYR A 8 25.28 -21.00 19.08
N VAL A 9 25.51 -19.88 18.39
CA VAL A 9 26.29 -19.84 17.13
C VAL A 9 27.75 -20.22 17.37
N TYR A 10 28.38 -19.71 18.44
CA TYR A 10 29.74 -20.11 18.81
C TYR A 10 29.83 -21.59 19.19
N GLY A 11 28.86 -22.10 19.95
CA GLY A 11 28.79 -23.51 20.33
C GLY A 11 28.67 -24.44 19.12
N ILE A 12 27.80 -24.11 18.16
CA ILE A 12 27.66 -24.86 16.90
C ILE A 12 28.93 -24.78 16.07
N SER A 13 29.56 -23.61 15.94
CA SER A 13 30.80 -23.47 15.18
C SER A 13 31.92 -24.34 15.75
N TYR A 14 32.06 -24.37 17.08
CA TYR A 14 33.07 -25.19 17.76
C TYR A 14 32.78 -26.69 17.62
N LEU A 15 31.50 -27.08 17.69
CA LEU A 15 31.06 -28.45 17.45
C LEU A 15 31.39 -28.92 16.02
N VAL A 16 31.15 -28.07 15.02
CA VAL A 16 31.50 -28.37 13.61
C VAL A 16 33.00 -28.53 13.45
N VAL A 17 33.81 -27.66 14.05
CA VAL A 17 35.29 -27.77 14.00
C VAL A 17 35.77 -29.07 14.63
N ILE A 18 35.19 -29.48 15.77
CA ILE A 18 35.51 -30.76 16.42
C ILE A 18 35.14 -31.95 15.52
N ILE A 19 33.95 -31.92 14.89
CA ILE A 19 33.52 -32.99 13.99
C ILE A 19 34.48 -33.12 12.81
N VAL A 20 34.86 -31.99 12.18
CA VAL A 20 35.82 -31.99 11.07
C VAL A 20 37.19 -32.52 11.52
N ALA A 21 37.66 -32.12 12.71
CA ALA A 21 38.92 -32.61 13.26
C ALA A 21 38.88 -34.12 13.57
N LEU A 22 37.80 -34.63 14.17
CA LEU A 22 37.61 -36.06 14.45
C LEU A 22 37.55 -36.88 13.17
N VAL A 23 36.82 -36.38 12.18
CA VAL A 23 36.72 -36.99 10.86
C VAL A 23 38.11 -37.02 10.22
N ALA A 24 38.86 -35.92 10.22
CA ALA A 24 40.22 -35.86 9.68
C ALA A 24 41.19 -36.84 10.38
N PHE A 25 41.11 -36.98 11.71
CA PHE A 25 41.92 -37.95 12.46
C PHE A 25 41.55 -39.41 12.16
N ALA A 26 40.26 -39.73 12.09
CA ALA A 26 39.77 -41.09 11.80
C ALA A 26 40.12 -41.56 10.37
N LEU A 27 40.39 -40.60 9.49
CA LEU A 27 40.60 -40.78 8.07
C LEU A 27 42.08 -40.79 7.68
N PHE A 28 42.98 -40.37 8.56
CA PHE A 28 44.42 -40.27 8.28
C PHE A 28 45.07 -41.63 7.95
N ASP A 29 44.51 -42.73 8.45
CA ASP A 29 45.09 -44.09 8.36
C ASP A 29 44.55 -44.92 7.18
N VAL A 30 43.79 -44.31 6.27
CA VAL A 30 43.14 -45.03 5.15
C VAL A 30 43.83 -44.69 3.83
N GLU A 31 44.45 -45.71 3.22
CA GLU A 31 45.04 -45.60 1.88
C GLU A 31 43.95 -45.29 0.82
N HIS A 32 44.25 -44.42 -0.15
CA HIS A 32 43.32 -43.93 -1.20
C HIS A 32 42.10 -43.14 -0.70
N LEU A 33 42.17 -42.56 0.50
CA LEU A 33 41.03 -41.80 1.02
C LEU A 33 40.71 -40.53 0.21
N VAL A 34 41.75 -39.80 -0.21
CA VAL A 34 41.59 -38.58 -1.00
C VAL A 34 40.80 -38.87 -2.28
N ASP A 35 41.02 -40.02 -2.91
CA ASP A 35 40.30 -40.43 -4.12
C ASP A 35 38.81 -40.71 -3.83
N LYS A 36 38.50 -41.38 -2.71
CA LYS A 36 37.11 -41.68 -2.32
C LYS A 36 36.34 -40.43 -1.92
N ILE A 37 36.97 -39.51 -1.21
CA ILE A 37 36.37 -38.22 -0.83
C ILE A 37 36.17 -37.36 -2.07
N SER A 38 37.18 -37.28 -2.96
CA SER A 38 37.07 -36.52 -4.21
C SER A 38 35.95 -37.06 -5.09
N PHE A 39 35.79 -38.38 -5.15
CA PHE A 39 34.69 -39.02 -5.85
C PHE A 39 33.33 -38.69 -5.23
N ALA A 40 33.20 -38.80 -3.90
CA ALA A 40 31.97 -38.46 -3.19
C ALA A 40 31.59 -36.98 -3.36
N LEU A 41 32.55 -36.06 -3.23
CA LEU A 41 32.35 -34.62 -3.43
C LEU A 41 31.93 -34.30 -4.87
N THR A 42 32.46 -35.03 -5.86
CA THR A 42 32.06 -34.88 -7.27
C THR A 42 30.60 -35.30 -7.46
N ILE A 43 30.17 -36.42 -6.87
CA ILE A 43 28.77 -36.87 -6.90
C ILE A 43 27.87 -35.86 -6.18
N THR A 44 28.26 -35.37 -5.01
CA THR A 44 27.49 -34.36 -4.26
C THR A 44 27.35 -33.07 -5.07
N SER A 45 28.42 -32.60 -5.71
CA SER A 45 28.39 -31.42 -6.59
C SER A 45 27.44 -31.61 -7.77
N LEU A 46 27.47 -32.79 -8.41
CA LEU A 46 26.55 -33.13 -9.50
C LEU A 46 25.08 -33.13 -9.03
N VAL A 47 24.78 -33.71 -7.87
CA VAL A 47 23.42 -33.72 -7.30
C VAL A 47 22.94 -32.31 -6.95
N LEU A 48 23.79 -31.49 -6.33
CA LEU A 48 23.47 -30.09 -6.02
C LEU A 48 23.23 -29.27 -7.29
N ALA A 49 24.02 -29.49 -8.36
CA ALA A 49 23.81 -28.83 -9.65
C ALA A 49 22.45 -29.21 -10.26
N ILE A 50 22.06 -30.49 -10.21
CA ILE A 50 20.74 -30.94 -10.68
C ILE A 50 19.62 -30.30 -9.86
N LEU A 51 19.75 -30.27 -8.53
CA LEU A 51 18.77 -29.61 -7.66
C LEU A 51 18.64 -28.12 -7.96
N ALA A 52 19.76 -27.43 -8.21
CA ALA A 52 19.77 -26.02 -8.57
C ALA A 52 19.08 -25.77 -9.92
N ILE A 53 19.30 -26.63 -10.92
CA ILE A 53 18.62 -26.56 -12.22
C ILE A 53 17.10 -26.75 -12.05
N ILE A 54 16.68 -27.77 -11.31
CA ILE A 54 15.25 -28.03 -11.04
C ILE A 54 14.61 -26.84 -10.31
N TYR A 55 15.27 -26.32 -9.29
CA TYR A 55 14.78 -25.16 -8.54
C TYR A 55 14.63 -23.92 -9.45
N THR A 56 15.63 -23.65 -10.29
CA THR A 56 15.60 -22.54 -11.25
C THR A 56 14.46 -22.70 -12.25
N TYR A 57 14.22 -23.91 -12.75
CA TYR A 57 13.12 -24.20 -13.66
C TYR A 57 11.75 -23.97 -13.00
N ILE A 58 11.55 -24.45 -11.76
CA ILE A 58 10.31 -24.24 -11.00
C ILE A 58 10.13 -22.76 -10.63
N ALA A 59 11.21 -22.06 -10.28
CA ALA A 59 11.18 -20.65 -9.93
C ALA A 59 10.86 -19.75 -11.16
N GLY A 60 11.48 -20.03 -12.31
CA GLY A 60 11.23 -19.31 -13.56
C GLY A 60 9.79 -19.39 -14.04
N GLY A 61 9.17 -20.57 -13.95
CA GLY A 61 7.76 -20.76 -14.35
C GLY A 61 6.74 -20.00 -13.49
N LYS A 62 7.07 -19.69 -12.22
CA LYS A 62 6.18 -18.91 -11.34
C LYS A 62 6.24 -17.41 -11.62
N GLN A 63 7.35 -16.92 -12.16
CA GLN A 63 7.57 -15.50 -12.43
C GLN A 63 6.75 -15.01 -13.64
N GLU A 64 6.62 -15.83 -14.69
CA GLU A 64 5.78 -15.52 -15.86
C GLU A 64 4.28 -15.44 -15.50
N GLY A 65 3.80 -16.32 -14.64
CA GLY A 65 2.41 -16.29 -14.14
C GLY A 65 2.10 -15.04 -13.30
N GLN A 66 3.06 -14.57 -12.50
CA GLN A 66 2.90 -13.35 -11.71
C GLN A 66 2.98 -12.09 -12.58
N LEU A 67 3.89 -12.05 -13.56
CA LEU A 67 4.01 -10.93 -14.52
C LEU A 67 2.75 -10.79 -15.38
N THR A 68 2.21 -11.89 -15.89
CA THR A 68 0.95 -11.87 -16.66
C THR A 68 -0.25 -11.44 -15.82
N THR A 69 -0.32 -11.87 -14.55
CA THR A 69 -1.34 -11.40 -13.61
C THR A 69 -1.18 -9.89 -13.30
N LEU A 70 0.07 -9.41 -13.17
CA LEU A 70 0.36 -7.99 -12.98
C LEU A 70 -0.05 -7.15 -14.19
N ILE A 71 0.29 -7.57 -15.41
CA ILE A 71 -0.06 -6.88 -16.65
C ILE A 71 -1.58 -6.78 -16.81
N THR A 72 -2.29 -7.89 -16.60
CA THR A 72 -3.76 -7.91 -16.71
C THR A 72 -4.43 -7.05 -15.65
N THR A 73 -3.92 -7.06 -14.41
CA THR A 73 -4.40 -6.17 -13.34
C THR A 73 -4.15 -4.70 -13.68
N ASN A 74 -2.98 -4.36 -14.24
CA ASN A 74 -2.66 -2.99 -14.65
C ASN A 74 -3.57 -2.50 -15.79
N GLN A 75 -3.90 -3.36 -16.76
CA GLN A 75 -4.87 -3.05 -17.81
C GLN A 75 -6.27 -2.81 -17.24
N ALA A 76 -6.71 -3.62 -16.26
CA ALA A 76 -7.98 -3.42 -15.58
C ALA A 76 -8.01 -2.07 -14.81
N ILE A 77 -6.94 -1.72 -14.11
CA ILE A 77 -6.79 -0.43 -13.41
C ILE A 77 -6.85 0.73 -14.39
N THR A 78 -6.13 0.64 -15.52
CA THR A 78 -6.11 1.69 -16.55
C THR A 78 -7.52 1.91 -17.12
N THR A 79 -8.24 0.82 -17.37
CA THR A 79 -9.62 0.87 -17.86
C THR A 79 -10.55 1.51 -16.83
N ALA A 80 -10.47 1.10 -15.56
CA ALA A 80 -11.24 1.68 -14.47
C ALA A 80 -10.95 3.18 -14.31
N SER A 81 -9.69 3.59 -14.37
CA SER A 81 -9.28 5.00 -14.33
C SER A 81 -9.89 5.81 -15.48
N SER A 82 -9.93 5.27 -16.70
CA SER A 82 -10.57 5.96 -17.83
C SER A 82 -12.08 6.12 -17.64
N GLN A 83 -12.74 5.12 -17.05
CA GLN A 83 -14.18 5.16 -16.77
C GLN A 83 -14.50 6.18 -15.67
N ILE A 84 -13.66 6.26 -14.64
CA ILE A 84 -13.75 7.29 -13.60
C ILE A 84 -13.56 8.69 -14.21
N GLN A 85 -12.58 8.88 -15.09
CA GLN A 85 -12.37 10.16 -15.78
C GLN A 85 -13.58 10.55 -16.63
N ALA A 86 -14.16 9.58 -17.35
CA ALA A 86 -15.36 9.80 -18.16
C ALA A 86 -16.58 10.16 -17.28
N ALA A 87 -16.77 9.48 -16.15
CA ALA A 87 -17.83 9.76 -15.20
C ALA A 87 -17.66 11.15 -14.53
N ALA A 88 -16.42 11.51 -14.16
CA ALA A 88 -16.11 12.83 -13.60
C ALA A 88 -16.39 13.96 -14.61
N ASN A 89 -16.05 13.75 -15.89
CA ASN A 89 -16.35 14.71 -16.95
C ASN A 89 -17.88 14.83 -17.19
N ALA A 90 -18.62 13.73 -17.14
CA ALA A 90 -20.08 13.76 -17.24
C ALA A 90 -20.73 14.50 -16.05
N LEU A 91 -20.22 14.30 -14.83
CA LEU A 91 -20.64 15.03 -13.64
C LEU A 91 -20.38 16.54 -13.75
N LEU A 92 -19.18 16.93 -14.22
CA LEU A 92 -18.85 18.33 -14.51
C LEU A 92 -19.82 18.95 -15.53
N GLY A 93 -20.19 18.18 -16.56
CA GLY A 93 -21.21 18.56 -17.53
C GLY A 93 -22.56 18.87 -16.88
N HIS A 94 -23.08 17.94 -16.08
CA HIS A 94 -24.37 18.09 -15.39
C HIS A 94 -24.36 19.19 -14.32
N VAL A 95 -23.26 19.38 -13.59
CA VAL A 95 -23.12 20.48 -12.62
C VAL A 95 -23.16 21.84 -13.33
N SER A 96 -22.69 21.94 -14.57
CA SER A 96 -22.80 23.17 -15.36
C SER A 96 -24.24 23.48 -15.84
N GLU A 97 -25.13 22.48 -15.84
CA GLU A 97 -26.54 22.63 -16.25
C GLU A 97 -27.46 23.02 -15.09
N ILE A 98 -27.10 22.70 -13.84
CA ILE A 98 -27.82 23.10 -12.63
C ILE A 98 -28.05 24.63 -12.53
N PRO A 99 -27.04 25.51 -12.73
CA PRO A 99 -27.27 26.97 -12.68
C PRO A 99 -28.19 27.47 -13.80
N LYS A 100 -28.23 26.81 -14.96
CA LYS A 100 -29.15 27.15 -16.05
C LYS A 100 -30.61 26.79 -15.71
N GLY A 101 -30.82 25.67 -15.02
CA GLY A 101 -32.12 25.29 -14.48
C GLY A 101 -32.63 26.26 -13.41
N LEU A 102 -31.74 26.74 -12.54
CA LEU A 102 -32.04 27.74 -11.51
C LEU A 102 -32.35 29.12 -12.11
N GLN A 103 -31.63 29.57 -13.14
CA GLN A 103 -31.96 30.81 -13.87
C GLN A 103 -33.34 30.73 -14.53
N ASN A 104 -33.66 29.63 -15.21
CA ASN A 104 -34.97 29.43 -15.81
C ASN A 104 -36.12 29.40 -14.78
N LEU A 105 -35.86 28.91 -13.56
CA LEU A 105 -36.82 28.95 -12.46
C LEU A 105 -36.98 30.37 -11.89
N ASN A 106 -35.88 31.11 -11.74
CA ASN A 106 -35.91 32.50 -11.27
C ASN A 106 -36.66 33.40 -12.28
N ASP A 107 -36.40 33.25 -13.58
CA ASP A 107 -37.10 33.99 -14.62
C ASP A 107 -38.60 33.66 -14.65
N LYS A 108 -38.98 32.39 -14.44
CA LYS A 108 -40.39 32.00 -14.32
C LYS A 108 -41.03 32.57 -13.04
N LEU A 109 -40.31 32.64 -11.93
CA LEU A 109 -40.80 33.20 -10.67
C LEU A 109 -41.00 34.73 -10.76
N ASP A 110 -40.10 35.43 -11.46
CA ASP A 110 -40.21 36.86 -11.74
C ASP A 110 -41.40 37.17 -12.66
N THR A 111 -41.67 36.31 -13.67
CA THR A 111 -42.87 36.46 -14.50
C THR A 111 -44.18 36.18 -13.77
N LEU A 112 -44.16 35.37 -12.70
CA LEU A 112 -45.33 35.12 -11.85
C LEU A 112 -45.55 36.27 -10.86
N SER A 113 -44.50 36.79 -10.22
CA SER A 113 -44.59 37.98 -9.35
C SER A 113 -45.06 39.23 -10.10
N ALA A 114 -44.62 39.41 -11.35
CA ALA A 114 -45.07 40.52 -12.18
C ALA A 114 -46.54 40.42 -12.62
N ARG A 115 -47.12 39.21 -12.62
CA ARG A 115 -48.49 38.95 -13.09
C ARG A 115 -49.52 38.98 -11.97
N ASP A 116 -49.11 38.81 -10.71
CA ASP A 116 -50.00 38.84 -9.54
C ASP A 116 -50.12 40.23 -8.88
N LEU A 117 -49.24 41.19 -9.21
CA LEU A 117 -49.30 42.54 -8.65
C LEU A 117 -50.20 43.53 -9.43
N SER A 118 -50.79 43.15 -10.56
CA SER A 118 -51.57 44.08 -11.40
C SER A 118 -53.09 44.02 -11.21
N ASN A 119 -53.62 43.08 -10.42
CA ASN A 119 -55.07 42.82 -10.38
C ASN A 119 -55.76 42.93 -9.01
N VAL A 120 -55.07 43.29 -7.93
CA VAL A 120 -55.74 43.47 -6.64
C VAL A 120 -55.21 44.70 -5.93
N LEU A 121 -55.92 45.82 -6.07
CA LEU A 121 -56.17 46.84 -5.04
C LEU A 121 -57.14 47.88 -5.64
N PRO A 122 -58.27 48.12 -4.97
CA PRO A 122 -58.23 49.26 -4.05
C PRO A 122 -58.80 48.92 -2.66
N GLY A 123 -58.08 49.37 -1.64
CA GLY A 123 -58.63 49.71 -0.31
C GLY A 123 -58.99 48.54 0.61
N GLU A 124 -58.14 48.29 1.61
CA GLU A 124 -58.45 48.37 3.05
C GLU A 124 -57.39 47.63 3.88
N GLU A 125 -57.14 48.17 5.07
CA GLU A 125 -56.17 47.74 6.07
C GLU A 125 -56.42 46.32 6.59
N VAL A 126 -55.39 45.49 6.79
CA VAL A 126 -55.35 44.55 7.93
C VAL A 126 -53.90 44.32 8.41
N LYS A 127 -53.74 44.45 9.73
CA LYS A 127 -52.55 44.25 10.56
C LYS A 127 -52.05 42.79 10.60
N SER A 128 -50.73 42.65 10.71
CA SER A 128 -49.95 41.81 11.65
C SER A 128 -50.39 40.34 11.87
N SER A 129 -49.47 39.41 11.58
CA SER A 129 -48.96 38.49 12.61
C SER A 129 -47.71 37.75 12.14
N ASN A 130 -46.63 37.93 12.90
CA ASN A 130 -45.47 37.06 12.91
C ASN A 130 -45.85 35.70 13.50
N SER A 131 -45.52 34.61 12.81
CA SER A 131 -45.25 33.34 13.48
C SER A 131 -44.09 32.63 12.77
N SER A 132 -42.91 32.78 13.36
CA SER A 132 -41.78 31.88 13.17
C SER A 132 -42.21 30.47 13.58
N PHE A 133 -42.30 29.56 12.60
CA PHE A 133 -42.56 28.15 12.84
C PHE A 133 -41.22 27.44 13.07
N ASP A 134 -41.04 27.02 14.32
CA ASP A 134 -39.84 26.38 14.87
C ASP A 134 -39.75 24.91 14.46
N LEU A 135 -38.52 24.46 14.21
CA LEU A 135 -38.14 23.18 13.63
C LEU A 135 -37.49 22.34 14.73
N THR A 136 -38.22 21.42 15.36
CA THR A 136 -37.58 20.26 16.01
C THR A 136 -38.50 19.05 16.15
N SER A 137 -37.86 17.89 16.00
CA SER A 137 -38.19 16.54 16.44
C SER A 137 -39.20 15.68 15.64
N GLU A 138 -38.59 14.68 15.02
CA GLU A 138 -39.04 13.27 14.94
C GLU A 138 -40.17 12.89 13.98
N VAL A 139 -39.76 12.51 12.75
CA VAL A 139 -40.37 11.36 12.06
C VAL A 139 -39.25 10.45 11.57
N SER A 140 -39.03 9.40 12.33
CA SER A 140 -38.38 8.16 11.91
C SER A 140 -39.19 7.46 10.81
N SER A 141 -38.47 6.66 10.00
CA SER A 141 -38.94 5.65 9.06
C SER A 141 -39.75 6.12 7.84
N VAL A 142 -39.03 6.39 6.74
CA VAL A 142 -39.45 5.95 5.40
C VAL A 142 -38.24 5.31 4.74
N GLU A 143 -38.28 3.98 4.60
CA GLU A 143 -37.46 3.22 3.66
C GLU A 143 -37.58 3.86 2.27
N ARG A 144 -36.45 4.27 1.72
CA ARG A 144 -36.30 4.41 0.27
C ARG A 144 -35.16 3.51 -0.17
N ASP A 145 -35.58 2.37 -0.67
CA ASP A 145 -34.81 1.60 -1.64
C ASP A 145 -34.26 2.52 -2.74
N ASN A 146 -33.01 2.22 -3.09
CA ASN A 146 -32.37 2.56 -4.36
C ASN A 146 -31.94 4.02 -4.56
N ALA A 147 -30.85 4.38 -3.88
CA ALA A 147 -29.81 5.20 -4.47
C ALA A 147 -28.49 4.45 -4.30
N ASN A 148 -27.79 4.17 -5.39
CA ASN A 148 -26.36 3.82 -5.38
C ASN A 148 -25.60 5.00 -4.74
N VAL A 149 -25.58 5.05 -3.41
CA VAL A 149 -24.57 5.81 -2.68
C VAL A 149 -23.29 4.99 -2.89
N VAL A 150 -22.48 5.41 -3.85
CA VAL A 150 -21.08 4.96 -3.88
C VAL A 150 -20.51 5.43 -2.56
N ASP A 151 -20.41 4.49 -1.61
CA ASP A 151 -19.77 4.70 -0.32
C ASP A 151 -18.29 5.01 -0.61
N MET A 152 -18.00 6.30 -0.73
CA MET A 152 -16.68 6.80 -1.03
C MET A 152 -15.86 6.61 0.24
N LYS A 153 -15.23 5.43 0.35
CA LYS A 153 -14.39 5.05 1.48
C LYS A 153 -13.49 6.22 1.87
N SER A 154 -13.45 6.51 3.16
CA SER A 154 -12.56 7.55 3.67
C SER A 154 -11.09 7.21 3.34
N GLU A 155 -10.22 8.21 3.19
CA GLU A 155 -8.80 7.99 2.91
C GLU A 155 -8.11 7.10 3.97
N GLU A 156 -8.62 7.11 5.21
CA GLU A 156 -8.14 6.27 6.29
C GLU A 156 -8.57 4.80 6.11
N GLU A 157 -9.79 4.56 5.63
CA GLU A 157 -10.24 3.21 5.26
C GLU A 157 -9.48 2.67 4.05
N ILE A 158 -9.17 3.52 3.07
CA ILE A 158 -8.34 3.13 1.92
C ILE A 158 -6.95 2.73 2.39
N LEU A 159 -6.32 3.51 3.27
CA LEU A 159 -5.01 3.17 3.85
C LEU A 159 -5.06 1.84 4.61
N LYS A 160 -6.07 1.64 5.46
CA LYS A 160 -6.23 0.42 6.25
C LYS A 160 -6.46 -0.81 5.37
N ASP A 161 -7.34 -0.70 4.38
CA ASP A 161 -7.62 -1.76 3.40
C ASP A 161 -6.37 -2.08 2.57
N PHE A 162 -5.61 -1.06 2.17
CA PHE A 162 -4.36 -1.24 1.43
C PHE A 162 -3.29 -1.94 2.26
N ILE A 163 -3.04 -1.48 3.50
CA ILE A 163 -2.10 -2.14 4.44
C ILE A 163 -2.51 -3.59 4.68
N GLY A 164 -3.80 -3.86 4.84
CA GLY A 164 -4.31 -5.22 5.08
C GLY A 164 -4.11 -6.20 3.92
N LYS A 165 -3.88 -5.71 2.69
CA LYS A 165 -3.75 -6.54 1.47
C LYS A 165 -2.31 -6.79 1.05
N ILE A 166 -1.35 -6.02 1.55
CA ILE A 166 0.05 -6.13 1.18
C ILE A 166 0.82 -7.02 2.18
N PRO A 167 1.91 -7.68 1.75
CA PRO A 167 2.76 -8.43 2.65
C PRO A 167 3.53 -7.52 3.63
N PHE A 168 4.00 -8.08 4.75
CA PHE A 168 4.73 -7.34 5.81
C PHE A 168 5.93 -6.55 5.31
N PHE A 169 6.70 -7.10 4.37
CA PHE A 169 7.82 -6.35 3.80
C PHE A 169 7.33 -5.14 2.99
N GLY A 170 6.18 -5.25 2.33
CA GLY A 170 5.55 -4.14 1.63
C GLY A 170 5.05 -3.05 2.56
N MET A 171 4.52 -3.43 3.73
CA MET A 171 4.22 -2.49 4.81
C MET A 171 5.48 -1.73 5.25
N GLY A 172 6.60 -2.44 5.38
CA GLY A 172 7.91 -1.85 5.64
C GLY A 172 8.35 -0.87 4.55
N MET A 173 8.12 -1.19 3.27
CA MET A 173 8.43 -0.29 2.14
C MET A 173 7.58 0.98 2.15
N LEU A 174 6.29 0.89 2.48
CA LEU A 174 5.44 2.07 2.64
C LEU A 174 5.89 2.95 3.80
N TYR A 175 6.34 2.34 4.88
CA TYR A 175 6.93 3.09 5.98
C TYR A 175 8.25 3.76 5.58
N ALA A 176 9.11 3.06 4.83
CA ALA A 176 10.33 3.62 4.26
C ALA A 176 10.04 4.79 3.33
N PHE A 177 9.01 4.68 2.48
CA PHE A 177 8.52 5.77 1.63
C PHE A 177 8.13 7.00 2.46
N TRP A 178 7.28 6.81 3.47
CA TRP A 178 6.85 7.90 4.35
C TRP A 178 8.04 8.57 5.07
N ARG A 179 9.03 7.78 5.50
CA ARG A 179 10.25 8.31 6.12
C ARG A 179 11.12 9.08 5.14
N ALA A 180 11.30 8.57 3.93
CA ALA A 180 12.05 9.25 2.88
C ALA A 180 11.38 10.58 2.51
N PHE A 181 10.05 10.57 2.33
CA PHE A 181 9.25 11.78 2.08
C PHE A 181 9.40 12.83 3.20
N ARG A 182 9.30 12.42 4.48
CA ARG A 182 9.43 13.36 5.61
C ARG A 182 10.80 14.00 5.74
N ASN A 183 11.84 13.35 5.24
CA ASN A 183 13.22 13.80 5.37
C ASN A 183 13.82 14.29 4.05
N ASP A 184 13.00 14.43 3.00
CA ASP A 184 13.41 14.83 1.65
C ASP A 184 14.58 13.98 1.13
N LYS A 185 14.44 12.66 1.27
CA LYS A 185 15.43 11.68 0.84
C LYS A 185 14.90 10.83 -0.31
N GLU A 186 15.82 10.38 -1.13
CA GLU A 186 15.58 9.47 -2.23
C GLU A 186 15.82 8.03 -1.78
N ILE A 187 15.09 7.09 -2.37
CA ILE A 187 15.25 5.66 -2.11
C ILE A 187 15.97 5.05 -3.31
N SER A 188 17.24 4.66 -3.12
CA SER A 188 18.03 4.05 -4.18
C SER A 188 17.67 2.57 -4.37
N GLU A 189 17.76 2.09 -5.60
CA GLU A 189 17.65 0.66 -5.94
C GLU A 189 18.62 -0.19 -5.11
N SER A 190 19.88 0.26 -4.96
CA SER A 190 20.91 -0.43 -4.18
C SER A 190 20.52 -0.65 -2.71
N TRP A 191 19.90 0.35 -2.07
CA TRP A 191 19.45 0.23 -0.69
C TRP A 191 18.36 -0.85 -0.57
N VAL A 192 17.49 -0.94 -1.57
CA VAL A 192 16.38 -1.90 -1.59
C VAL A 192 16.90 -3.31 -1.80
N GLU A 193 17.85 -3.48 -2.72
CA GLU A 193 18.44 -4.78 -3.01
C GLU A 193 19.18 -5.34 -1.79
N GLU A 194 20.00 -4.51 -1.13
CA GLU A 194 20.77 -4.88 0.06
C GLU A 194 19.87 -5.27 1.24
N ASN A 195 18.80 -4.51 1.45
CA ASN A 195 18.03 -4.61 2.68
C ASN A 195 16.73 -5.41 2.59
N TYR A 196 16.26 -5.65 1.37
CA TYR A 196 15.02 -6.38 1.11
C TYR A 196 15.22 -7.48 0.07
N ALA A 197 16.44 -8.05 -0.01
CA ALA A 197 16.76 -9.25 -0.78
C ALA A 197 16.38 -9.17 -2.27
N GLY A 198 16.75 -8.06 -2.94
CA GLY A 198 16.55 -7.92 -4.39
C GLY A 198 15.12 -7.61 -4.84
N ASN A 199 14.22 -7.19 -3.94
CA ASN A 199 12.80 -6.98 -4.25
C ASN A 199 12.48 -5.57 -4.79
N TYR A 200 13.37 -4.94 -5.57
CA TYR A 200 13.16 -3.60 -6.12
C TYR A 200 11.92 -3.51 -7.02
N LEU A 201 11.76 -4.46 -7.95
CA LEU A 201 10.58 -4.55 -8.82
C LEU A 201 9.27 -4.72 -8.02
N PHE A 202 9.31 -5.52 -6.95
CA PHE A 202 8.15 -5.69 -6.08
C PHE A 202 7.79 -4.40 -5.35
N MET A 203 8.81 -3.66 -4.88
CA MET A 203 8.63 -2.38 -4.21
C MET A 203 8.02 -1.34 -5.16
N LEU A 204 8.50 -1.26 -6.41
CA LEU A 204 7.85 -0.44 -7.44
C LEU A 204 6.38 -0.84 -7.62
N GLY A 205 6.06 -2.13 -7.65
CA GLY A 205 4.69 -2.63 -7.73
C GLY A 205 3.81 -2.13 -6.57
N ILE A 206 4.31 -2.21 -5.33
CA ILE A 206 3.59 -1.67 -4.16
C ILE A 206 3.40 -0.16 -4.30
N PHE A 207 4.43 0.58 -4.69
CA PHE A 207 4.36 2.03 -4.78
C PHE A 207 3.41 2.50 -5.87
N TYR A 208 3.43 1.87 -7.05
CA TYR A 208 2.42 2.15 -8.08
C TYR A 208 1.01 1.78 -7.62
N GLY A 209 0.84 0.70 -6.86
CA GLY A 209 -0.44 0.36 -6.23
C GLY A 209 -0.91 1.43 -5.24
N ALA A 210 -0.02 1.89 -4.36
CA ALA A 210 -0.31 2.93 -3.37
C ALA A 210 -0.60 4.29 -4.02
N ARG A 211 0.08 4.60 -5.13
CA ARG A 211 -0.19 5.76 -5.97
C ARG A 211 -1.56 5.68 -6.64
N GLY A 212 -1.92 4.52 -7.20
CA GLY A 212 -3.25 4.28 -7.76
C GLY A 212 -4.37 4.40 -6.72
N ALA A 213 -4.06 4.09 -5.46
CA ALA A 213 -4.96 4.29 -4.32
C ALA A 213 -4.99 5.75 -3.79
N GLY A 214 -4.21 6.67 -4.37
CA GLY A 214 -4.14 8.07 -3.93
C GLY A 214 -3.38 8.30 -2.62
N LEU A 215 -2.62 7.31 -2.14
CA LEU A 215 -1.91 7.38 -0.84
C LEU A 215 -0.55 8.08 -0.95
N ILE A 216 0.13 7.94 -2.09
CA ILE A 216 1.49 8.46 -2.32
C ILE A 216 1.67 8.93 -3.76
N ASP A 217 2.70 9.73 -4.02
CA ASP A 217 3.15 10.10 -5.36
C ASP A 217 4.68 10.14 -5.39
N PHE A 218 5.32 9.74 -6.51
CA PHE A 218 6.78 9.65 -6.60
C PHE A 218 7.34 9.68 -8.03
N LYS A 219 8.55 10.19 -8.23
CA LYS A 219 9.24 10.09 -9.52
C LYS A 219 10.27 8.98 -9.47
N VAL A 220 10.55 8.38 -10.62
CA VAL A 220 11.67 7.45 -10.79
C VAL A 220 12.68 8.14 -11.70
N ARG A 221 13.93 8.26 -11.25
CA ARG A 221 15.04 8.82 -12.02
C ARG A 221 16.26 7.94 -11.77
N ASP A 222 16.86 7.40 -12.83
CA ASP A 222 18.11 6.62 -12.76
C ASP A 222 18.12 5.49 -11.70
N GLY A 223 16.99 4.81 -11.49
CA GLY A 223 16.85 3.75 -10.48
C GLY A 223 16.58 4.26 -9.06
N GLU A 224 16.40 5.57 -8.88
CA GLU A 224 16.07 6.18 -7.61
C GLU A 224 14.60 6.59 -7.57
N ILE A 225 13.97 6.36 -6.43
CA ILE A 225 12.59 6.75 -6.16
C ILE A 225 12.62 8.03 -5.33
N ILE A 226 12.04 9.08 -5.90
CA ILE A 226 11.97 10.41 -5.34
C ILE A 226 10.53 10.65 -4.86
N PRO A 227 10.24 10.61 -3.56
CA PRO A 227 8.91 10.90 -3.04
C PRO A 227 8.46 12.32 -3.41
N THR A 228 7.25 12.49 -3.96
CA THR A 228 6.70 13.81 -4.35
C THR A 228 5.47 14.21 -3.54
N ALA A 229 4.64 13.25 -3.13
CA ALA A 229 3.49 13.51 -2.27
C ALA A 229 3.15 12.31 -1.38
N CYS A 230 2.40 12.60 -0.32
CA CYS A 230 1.89 11.64 0.66
C CYS A 230 0.53 12.15 1.13
N SER A 231 -0.49 11.30 1.15
CA SER A 231 -1.83 11.67 1.65
C SER A 231 -1.79 12.00 3.14
N GLU A 232 -2.79 12.73 3.64
CA GLU A 232 -2.89 13.07 5.05
C GLU A 232 -3.04 11.82 5.92
N SER A 233 -3.84 10.85 5.47
CA SER A 233 -4.02 9.57 6.17
C SER A 233 -2.69 8.84 6.30
N MET A 234 -1.91 8.78 5.22
CA MET A 234 -0.59 8.17 5.19
C MET A 234 0.38 8.92 6.10
N HIS A 235 0.39 10.25 6.05
CA HIS A 235 1.31 11.08 6.83
C HIS A 235 1.08 10.94 8.35
N ASN A 236 -0.18 10.91 8.77
CA ASN A 236 -0.57 10.98 10.18
C ASN A 236 -0.78 9.61 10.82
N SER A 237 -1.15 8.59 10.04
CA SER A 237 -1.70 7.36 10.58
C SER A 237 -0.92 6.09 10.22
N ILE A 238 0.05 6.12 9.29
CA ILE A 238 0.76 4.88 8.89
C ILE A 238 1.46 4.19 10.07
N ALA A 239 2.25 4.92 10.87
CA ALA A 239 2.97 4.33 12.00
C ALA A 239 2.01 3.71 13.03
N ARG A 240 0.85 4.35 13.24
CA ARG A 240 -0.20 3.86 14.15
C ARG A 240 -0.85 2.59 13.62
N HIS A 241 -1.13 2.52 12.32
CA HIS A 241 -1.71 1.33 11.70
C HIS A 241 -0.74 0.16 11.71
N LEU A 242 0.55 0.38 11.43
CA LEU A 242 1.56 -0.66 11.50
C LEU A 242 1.79 -1.15 12.94
N ALA A 243 1.72 -0.26 13.94
CA ALA A 243 1.75 -0.66 15.35
C ALA A 243 0.59 -1.60 15.70
N LYS A 244 -0.64 -1.28 15.27
CA LYS A 244 -1.80 -2.16 15.46
C LYS A 244 -1.62 -3.51 14.75
N VAL A 245 -1.03 -3.53 13.55
CA VAL A 245 -0.72 -4.79 12.85
C VAL A 245 0.26 -5.64 13.66
N MET A 246 1.28 -5.04 14.28
CA MET A 246 2.22 -5.77 15.15
C MET A 246 1.56 -6.31 16.44
N GLU A 247 0.51 -5.68 16.95
CA GLU A 247 -0.21 -6.15 18.13
C GLU A 247 -1.08 -7.38 17.87
N VAL A 248 -1.61 -7.53 16.64
CA VAL A 248 -2.55 -8.59 16.27
C VAL A 248 -1.91 -9.76 15.53
N THR A 249 -0.63 -9.66 15.17
CA THR A 249 0.10 -10.68 14.42
C THR A 249 1.04 -11.48 15.33
N ASN A 250 1.55 -12.61 14.84
CA ASN A 250 2.46 -13.45 15.62
C ASN A 250 3.80 -12.74 15.88
N GLU A 251 4.48 -13.15 16.95
CA GLU A 251 5.71 -12.49 17.41
C GLU A 251 6.80 -12.43 16.32
N GLU A 252 6.95 -13.50 15.53
CA GLU A 252 7.90 -13.58 14.40
C GLU A 252 7.62 -12.52 13.31
N ASN A 253 6.37 -12.36 12.88
CA ASN A 253 6.04 -11.38 11.83
C ASN A 253 6.08 -9.94 12.37
N SER A 254 5.70 -9.74 13.63
CA SER A 254 5.85 -8.47 14.31
C SER A 254 7.32 -8.05 14.43
N GLU A 255 8.22 -8.98 14.69
CA GLU A 255 9.66 -8.74 14.71
C GLU A 255 10.19 -8.39 13.31
N LYS A 256 9.78 -9.12 12.27
CA LYS A 256 10.14 -8.79 10.87
C LYS A 256 9.71 -7.38 10.48
N LEU A 257 8.45 -7.02 10.75
CA LEU A 257 7.94 -5.67 10.44
C LEU A 257 8.70 -4.59 11.22
N ARG A 258 8.98 -4.84 12.50
CA ARG A 258 9.78 -3.93 13.34
C ARG A 258 11.18 -3.73 12.78
N ASN A 259 11.82 -4.79 12.30
CA ASN A 259 13.15 -4.71 11.70
C ASN A 259 13.15 -3.86 10.42
N TYR A 260 12.14 -4.04 9.55
CA TYR A 260 11.99 -3.20 8.36
C TYR A 260 11.77 -1.72 8.73
N MET A 261 10.94 -1.44 9.74
CA MET A 261 10.72 -0.07 10.21
C MET A 261 12.00 0.54 10.82
N ALA A 262 12.73 -0.21 11.64
CA ALA A 262 13.97 0.24 12.26
C ALA A 262 15.05 0.55 11.23
N LEU A 263 15.12 -0.24 10.16
CA LEU A 263 16.04 0.01 9.05
C LEU A 263 15.69 1.30 8.29
N ALA A 264 14.41 1.50 7.98
CA ALA A 264 13.94 2.74 7.37
C ALA A 264 14.27 3.95 8.25
N ASP A 265 14.07 3.84 9.56
CA ASP A 265 14.45 4.88 10.52
C ASP A 265 15.96 5.16 10.49
N LYS A 266 16.79 4.12 10.53
CA LYS A 266 18.26 4.25 10.49
C LYS A 266 18.75 4.95 9.22
N THR A 267 18.14 4.63 8.08
CA THR A 267 18.57 5.11 6.76
C THR A 267 18.06 6.54 6.50
N PHE A 268 16.79 6.78 6.78
CA PHE A 268 16.11 8.00 6.36
C PHE A 268 16.00 9.06 7.44
N ASN A 269 16.38 8.79 8.70
CA ASN A 269 16.49 9.88 9.68
C ASN A 269 17.52 10.93 9.23
N ARG A 270 17.24 12.20 9.53
CA ARG A 270 18.29 13.21 9.63
C ARG A 270 19.23 12.78 10.76
N GLN A 271 20.51 12.52 10.44
CA GLN A 271 21.54 12.64 11.46
C GLN A 271 21.57 14.13 11.82
N SER A 272 21.21 14.42 13.07
CA SER A 272 21.32 15.75 13.68
C SER A 272 22.78 16.17 13.80
#